data_AF-A0A926ZSM8-F1
#
_entry.id   AF-A0A926ZSM8-F1
#
_cell.length_a   1.000
_cell.length_b   1.000
_cell.length_c   1.000
_cell.angle_alpha   90.00
_cell.angle_beta   90.00
_cell.angle_gamma   90.00
#
_symmetry.space_group_name_H-M   'P 1'
#
loop_
_entity.id
_entity.type
_entity.pdbx_description
1 polymer ?
#
loop_
_entity_poly.entity_id
_entity_poly.type
_entity_poly.pdbx_seq_one_letter_code
_entity_poly.pdbx_strand_id
1 'polypeptide(L)'
;IAPGADKQSDAALVAYVREACDTVYHPVGTCKMGTDLMAVVDPELRVHGIEGLRVVDASIMPRITTGNTNAPTIMIAEKAADLIKAAGCLSQQVLSPSALAN
;
A
#
# COMPACT_ATOMS: atom_id res chain seq x y z
N ILE A 1 -18.60 28.64 -14.54
CA ILE A 1 -18.22 27.40 -13.82
C ILE A 1 -18.19 26.28 -14.85
N ALA A 2 -17.11 25.50 -14.92
CA ALA A 2 -17.01 24.35 -15.84
C ALA A 2 -18.02 23.25 -15.43
N PRO A 3 -18.53 22.41 -16.35
CA PRO A 3 -18.20 22.33 -17.77
C PRO A 3 -18.90 23.38 -18.67
N GLY A 4 -19.73 24.25 -18.10
CA GLY A 4 -20.61 25.15 -18.86
C GLY A 4 -22.05 24.62 -18.93
N ALA A 5 -23.03 25.51 -19.07
CA ALA A 5 -24.45 25.14 -19.06
C ALA A 5 -24.91 24.41 -20.33
N ASP A 6 -24.13 24.48 -21.40
CA ASP A 6 -24.37 23.89 -22.72
C ASP A 6 -24.05 22.39 -22.79
N LYS A 7 -23.26 21.85 -21.86
CA LYS A 7 -22.93 20.41 -21.82
C LYS A 7 -23.93 19.62 -20.95
N GLN A 8 -25.06 19.26 -21.56
CA GLN A 8 -26.17 18.58 -20.86
C GLN A 8 -26.33 17.09 -21.20
N SER A 9 -25.72 16.61 -22.30
CA SER A 9 -25.80 15.18 -22.67
C SER A 9 -24.66 14.38 -22.05
N ASP A 10 -24.90 13.10 -21.78
CA ASP A 10 -23.86 12.17 -21.30
C ASP A 10 -22.63 12.18 -22.21
N ALA A 11 -22.83 12.23 -23.53
CA ALA A 11 -21.74 12.31 -24.50
C ALA A 11 -20.89 13.59 -24.31
N ALA A 12 -21.53 14.74 -24.07
CA ALA A 12 -20.83 16.00 -23.83
C ALA A 12 -20.08 16.01 -22.49
N LEU A 13 -20.67 15.42 -21.44
CA LEU A 13 -20.05 15.28 -20.13
C LEU A 13 -18.84 14.33 -20.17
N VAL A 14 -18.97 13.17 -20.83
CA VAL A 14 -17.86 12.22 -21.02
C VAL A 14 -16.72 12.84 -21.82
N ALA A 15 -17.02 13.59 -22.88
CA ALA A 15 -16.00 14.29 -23.66
C ALA A 15 -15.23 15.31 -22.80
N TYR A 16 -15.95 16.09 -21.98
CA TYR A 16 -15.32 17.03 -21.05
C TYR A 16 -14.45 16.33 -20.01
N VAL A 17 -14.92 15.25 -19.38
CA VAL A 17 -14.14 14.50 -18.40
C VAL A 17 -12.86 13.96 -19.02
N ARG A 18 -12.89 13.42 -20.24
CA ARG A 18 -11.68 12.94 -20.92
C ARG A 18 -10.64 14.02 -21.19
N GLU A 19 -11.09 15.25 -21.46
CA GLU A 19 -10.21 16.38 -21.75
C GLU A 19 -9.64 17.03 -20.49
N ALA A 20 -10.45 17.11 -19.42
CA ALA A 20 -10.16 17.90 -18.24
C ALA A 20 -9.87 17.08 -16.97
N CYS A 21 -9.96 15.74 -17.01
CA CYS A 21 -9.68 14.92 -15.83
C CYS A 21 -8.22 15.08 -15.40
N ASP A 22 -8.03 15.20 -14.10
CA ASP A 22 -6.72 15.21 -13.46
C ASP A 22 -6.75 14.28 -12.24
N THR A 23 -5.58 14.02 -11.69
CA THR A 23 -5.42 13.26 -10.46
C THR A 23 -5.68 14.13 -9.22
N VAL A 24 -6.11 13.48 -8.15
CA VAL A 24 -6.09 14.06 -6.79
C VAL A 24 -4.81 13.69 -6.04
N TYR A 25 -3.77 13.25 -6.76
CA TYR A 25 -2.44 12.93 -6.23
C TYR A 25 -2.40 11.77 -5.23
N HIS A 26 -3.23 10.75 -5.43
CA HIS A 26 -3.29 9.55 -4.58
C HIS A 26 -2.92 8.24 -5.34
N PRO A 27 -1.76 8.13 -5.99
CA PRO A 27 -1.34 6.87 -6.63
C PRO A 27 -1.05 5.78 -5.59
N VAL A 28 -1.46 4.55 -5.87
CA VAL A 28 -1.28 3.37 -4.99
C VAL A 28 -1.15 2.08 -5.82
N GLY A 29 -0.77 0.97 -5.17
CA GLY A 29 -0.95 -0.39 -5.71
C GLY A 29 0.15 -0.95 -6.63
N THR A 30 1.22 -0.20 -6.93
CA THR A 30 2.31 -0.66 -7.81
C THR A 30 3.18 -1.77 -7.20
N CYS A 31 3.21 -1.90 -5.87
CA CYS A 31 3.83 -3.03 -5.16
C CYS A 31 2.79 -3.76 -4.30
N LYS A 32 1.62 -4.04 -4.89
CA LYS A 32 0.45 -4.66 -4.25
C LYS A 32 0.83 -5.75 -3.24
N MET A 33 0.31 -5.59 -2.02
CA MET A 33 0.26 -6.64 -1.01
C MET A 33 -0.77 -7.71 -1.39
N GLY A 34 -0.45 -8.99 -1.17
CA GLY A 34 -1.43 -10.06 -1.37
C GLY A 34 -0.88 -11.46 -1.21
N THR A 35 -1.70 -12.43 -1.57
CA THR A 35 -1.36 -13.86 -1.62
C THR A 35 -1.63 -14.48 -3.00
N ASP A 36 -2.00 -13.64 -3.98
CA ASP A 36 -2.21 -14.04 -5.37
C ASP A 36 -0.97 -13.84 -6.23
N LEU A 37 -0.99 -14.38 -7.44
CA LEU A 37 0.15 -14.35 -8.37
C LEU A 37 0.58 -12.93 -8.81
N MET A 38 -0.25 -11.92 -8.60
CA MET A 38 0.06 -10.52 -8.94
C MET A 38 0.61 -9.75 -7.73
N ALA A 39 0.76 -10.38 -6.55
CA ALA A 39 1.31 -9.74 -5.37
C ALA A 39 2.83 -9.52 -5.51
N VAL A 40 3.30 -8.36 -5.08
CA VAL A 40 4.73 -8.01 -5.01
C VAL A 40 5.26 -8.22 -3.60
N VAL A 41 4.42 -7.94 -2.60
CA VAL A 41 4.74 -8.20 -1.18
C VAL A 41 3.68 -9.10 -0.55
N ASP A 42 4.11 -9.89 0.44
CA ASP A 42 3.23 -10.71 1.25
C ASP A 42 2.49 -9.89 2.34
N PRO A 43 1.56 -10.49 3.12
CA PRO A 43 0.87 -9.80 4.21
C PRO A 43 1.77 -9.27 5.35
N GLU A 44 3.03 -9.69 5.41
CA GLU A 44 4.06 -9.17 6.32
C GLU A 44 4.95 -8.11 5.66
N LEU A 45 4.54 -7.63 4.48
CA LEU A 45 5.19 -6.62 3.64
C LEU A 45 6.56 -7.03 3.10
N ARG A 46 6.88 -8.33 3.11
CA ARG A 46 8.14 -8.86 2.56
C ARG A 46 8.05 -9.00 1.05
N VAL A 47 9.10 -8.57 0.35
CA VAL A 47 9.18 -8.72 -1.11
C VAL A 47 9.35 -10.19 -1.47
N HIS A 48 8.50 -10.69 -2.37
CA HIS A 48 8.61 -12.06 -2.82
C HIS A 48 9.94 -12.32 -3.53
N GLY A 49 10.61 -13.43 -3.17
CA GLY A 49 11.88 -13.84 -3.78
C GLY A 49 13.12 -13.07 -3.31
N ILE A 50 12.99 -12.14 -2.36
CA ILE A 50 14.12 -11.37 -1.82
C ILE A 50 14.08 -11.39 -0.29
N GLU A 51 15.15 -11.90 0.33
CA GLU A 51 15.29 -11.91 1.78
C GLU A 51 15.66 -10.53 2.31
N GLY A 52 15.18 -10.20 3.52
CA GLY A 52 15.54 -8.96 4.22
C GLY A 52 14.98 -7.66 3.62
N LEU A 53 14.16 -7.72 2.57
CA LEU A 53 13.57 -6.55 1.91
C LEU A 53 12.06 -6.45 2.16
N ARG A 54 11.60 -5.23 2.48
CA ARG A 54 10.18 -4.88 2.64
C ARG A 54 9.85 -3.60 1.88
N VAL A 55 8.60 -3.44 1.48
CA VAL A 55 8.06 -2.17 0.95
C VAL A 55 7.04 -1.61 1.95
N VAL A 56 7.19 -0.35 2.32
CA VAL A 56 6.37 0.31 3.35
C VAL A 56 5.97 1.70 2.88
N ASP A 57 4.96 1.75 2.00
CA ASP A 57 4.38 2.98 1.48
C ASP A 57 2.98 2.70 0.89
N ALA A 58 2.42 3.66 0.16
CA ALA A 58 1.10 3.52 -0.46
C ALA A 58 1.06 2.52 -1.63
N SER A 59 2.21 2.15 -2.21
CA SER A 59 2.26 1.20 -3.31
C SER A 59 1.80 -0.20 -2.92
N ILE A 60 1.82 -0.55 -1.63
CA ILE A 60 1.39 -1.85 -1.14
C ILE A 60 -0.13 -2.00 -1.05
N MET A 61 -0.90 -0.90 -1.12
CA MET A 61 -2.35 -0.96 -1.00
C MET A 61 -2.96 -1.76 -2.16
N PRO A 62 -3.67 -2.88 -1.90
CA PRO A 62 -4.25 -3.69 -2.98
C PRO A 62 -5.39 -2.99 -3.72
N ARG A 63 -6.00 -2.00 -3.07
CA ARG A 63 -7.05 -1.12 -3.61
C ARG A 63 -6.97 0.22 -2.89
N ILE A 64 -7.22 1.32 -3.59
CA ILE A 64 -7.25 2.66 -2.99
C ILE A 64 -8.34 2.77 -1.93
N THR A 65 -8.07 3.50 -0.84
CA THR A 65 -9.05 3.83 0.19
C THR A 65 -10.03 4.90 -0.29
N THR A 66 -11.20 4.99 0.34
CA THR A 66 -12.22 6.00 -0.02
C THR A 66 -11.81 7.43 0.34
N GLY A 67 -10.97 7.61 1.38
CA GLY A 67 -10.42 8.90 1.77
C GLY A 67 -9.00 9.14 1.26
N ASN A 68 -8.45 10.30 1.61
CA ASN A 68 -7.08 10.69 1.25
C ASN A 68 -6.06 9.66 1.75
N THR A 69 -5.08 9.31 0.91
CA THR A 69 -4.16 8.19 1.15
C THR A 69 -3.08 8.48 2.18
N ASN A 70 -2.92 9.73 2.62
CA ASN A 70 -1.90 10.11 3.60
C ASN A 70 -2.06 9.35 4.94
N ALA A 71 -3.25 9.42 5.56
CA ALA A 71 -3.49 8.75 6.84
C ALA A 71 -3.35 7.21 6.75
N PRO A 72 -3.89 6.53 5.73
CA PRO A 72 -3.60 5.11 5.49
C PRO A 72 -2.11 4.80 5.30
N THR A 73 -1.35 5.66 4.62
CA THR A 73 0.10 5.45 4.41
C THR A 73 0.88 5.54 5.73
N ILE A 74 0.54 6.51 6.59
CA ILE A 74 1.12 6.61 7.93
C ILE A 74 0.78 5.36 8.75
N MET A 75 -0.47 4.88 8.70
CA MET A 75 -0.87 3.66 9.40
C MET A 75 -0.11 2.42 8.91
N ILE A 76 0.11 2.29 7.59
CA ILE A 76 0.95 1.24 7.01
C ILE A 76 2.36 1.28 7.62
N ALA A 77 2.96 2.48 7.74
CA ALA A 77 4.28 2.64 8.34
C ALA A 77 4.30 2.22 9.82
N GLU A 78 3.31 2.63 10.61
CA GLU A 78 3.18 2.22 12.02
C GLU A 78 3.06 0.70 12.15
N LYS A 79 2.18 0.07 11.34
CA LYS A 79 2.01 -1.39 11.37
C LYS A 79 3.27 -2.13 10.94
N ALA A 80 3.98 -1.62 9.93
CA ALA A 80 5.23 -2.18 9.47
C ALA A 80 6.32 -2.12 10.56
N ALA A 81 6.40 -1.02 11.30
CA ALA A 81 7.33 -0.89 12.42
C ALA A 81 7.09 -1.98 13.48
N ASP A 82 5.83 -2.27 13.80
CA ASP A 82 5.47 -3.39 14.71
C ASP A 82 5.88 -4.75 14.15
N LEU A 83 5.63 -5.03 12.87
CA LEU A 83 6.03 -6.27 12.21
C LEU A 83 7.57 -6.45 12.22
N ILE A 84 8.32 -5.38 11.96
CA ILE A 84 9.78 -5.39 11.97
C ILE A 84 10.32 -5.67 13.38
N LYS A 85 9.78 -4.99 14.41
CA LYS A 85 10.15 -5.23 15.81
C LYS A 85 9.86 -6.67 16.23
N ALA A 86 8.69 -7.20 15.87
CA ALA A 86 8.31 -8.58 16.20
C ALA A 86 9.25 -9.61 15.55
N ALA A 87 9.63 -9.41 14.28
CA ALA A 87 10.59 -10.27 13.58
C ALA A 87 11.99 -10.23 14.23
N GLY A 88 12.44 -9.05 14.67
CA GLY A 88 13.72 -8.89 15.37
C GLY A 88 13.74 -9.56 16.75
N CYS A 89 12.63 -9.52 17.49
CA CYS A 89 12.50 -10.15 18.82
C CYS A 89 12.68 -11.68 18.76
N LEU A 90 12.17 -12.34 17.70
CA LEU A 90 12.35 -13.79 17.50
C LEU A 90 13.80 -14.17 17.23
N SER A 91 14.60 -13.30 16.59
CA SER A 91 16.03 -13.55 16.38
C SER A 91 16.86 -13.44 17.66
N GLN A 92 16.43 -12.62 18.64
CA GLN A 92 17.14 -12.46 19.91
C GLN A 92 16.80 -13.56 20.92
N GLN A 93 15.62 -14.19 20.86
CA GLN A 93 15.25 -15.28 21.77
C GLN A 93 16.05 -16.56 21.50
N VAL A 94 16.42 -16.84 20.25
CA VAL A 94 17.25 -18.01 19.87
C VAL A 94 18.71 -17.84 20.31
N LEU A 95 19.18 -16.60 20.53
CA LEU A 95 20.56 -16.29 20.91
C LEU A 95 20.76 -16.10 22.43
N SER A 96 19.74 -16.29 23.25
CA SER A 96 19.91 -16.28 24.72
C SER A 96 20.42 -17.64 25.21
N PRO A 97 21.53 -17.73 25.97
CA PRO A 97 22.12 -19.00 26.41
C PRO A 97 21.23 -19.89 27.31
N SER A 98 20.05 -19.43 27.69
CA SER A 98 19.16 -20.14 28.63
C SER A 98 18.26 -21.21 27.99
N ALA A 99 18.23 -21.34 26.65
CA ALA A 99 17.36 -22.29 25.95
C ALA A 99 17.98 -23.70 25.73
N LEU A 100 19.24 -23.94 26.14
CA LEU A 100 19.95 -25.23 26.00
C LEU A 100 20.13 -26.00 27.32
N ALA A 101 19.49 -25.55 28.40
CA ALA A 101 19.49 -26.25 29.69
C ALA A 101 18.10 -26.83 29.96
N ASN A 102 17.83 -28.01 29.42
CA ASN A 102 16.96 -29.07 29.97
C ASN A 102 17.14 -30.34 29.16
#